data_AF-A0A8C2RQA6-F1
#
_entry.id   AF-A0A8C2RQA6-F1
#
_cell.length_a   1.000
_cell.length_b   1.000
_cell.length_c   1.000
_cell.angle_alpha   90.00
_cell.angle_beta   90.00
_cell.angle_gamma   90.00
#
_symmetry.space_group_name_H-M   'P 1'
#
loop_
_entity.id
_entity.type
_entity.pdbx_description
1 polymer ?
#
loop_
_entity_poly.entity_id
_entity_poly.type
_entity_poly.pdbx_seq_one_letter_code
_entity_poly.pdbx_strand_id
1 'polypeptide(L)'
;MGAASGRRWLPLLLPLLLLLLPPPPVILVLDPALQPGNFSADEAGAQIFAASFNSSAEQVLFQSTAASWEEAALLSQEFSEAWGQKAKGLFDPVWQNFTDPTLLRIIGAVRTLGPANLDLEKRQKSSPTSWLPREATPCCCMPGRAGTTLRASH
;
A
#
# COMPACT_ATOMS: atom_id res chain seq x y z
N MET A 1 20.05 9.13 62.32
CA MET A 1 20.90 8.24 61.49
C MET A 1 20.21 8.14 60.14
N GLY A 2 20.91 8.57 59.08
CA GLY A 2 20.35 8.76 57.74
C GLY A 2 20.86 7.76 56.72
N ALA A 3 20.41 8.00 55.48
CA ALA A 3 20.74 7.38 54.20
C ALA A 3 19.94 6.12 53.81
N ALA A 4 18.85 6.38 53.10
CA ALA A 4 18.36 5.51 52.04
C ALA A 4 19.39 5.48 50.89
N SER A 5 19.71 4.28 50.40
CA SER A 5 20.53 4.01 49.21
C SER A 5 20.12 2.62 48.73
N GLY A 6 19.84 2.31 47.47
CA GLY A 6 19.87 3.04 46.22
C GLY A 6 19.61 1.96 45.17
N ARG A 7 18.50 2.04 44.41
CA ARG A 7 18.26 1.20 43.25
C ARG A 7 17.76 2.09 42.12
N ARG A 8 18.70 2.74 41.46
CA ARG A 8 18.48 3.59 40.27
C ARG A 8 19.18 2.98 39.05
N TRP A 9 18.85 1.75 38.65
CA TRP A 9 19.35 1.18 37.38
C TRP A 9 18.25 0.60 36.47
N LEU A 10 16.98 0.87 36.74
CA LEU A 10 15.89 0.42 35.86
C LEU A 10 15.26 1.44 34.88
N PRO A 11 15.59 2.76 34.82
CA PRO A 11 14.85 3.64 33.90
C PRO A 11 15.43 3.65 32.47
N LEU A 12 16.62 3.10 32.24
CA LEU A 12 17.33 3.21 30.94
C LEU A 12 17.20 1.98 30.02
N LEU A 13 16.71 0.84 30.51
CA LEU A 13 16.52 -0.36 29.69
C LEU A 13 15.17 -0.38 28.95
N LEU A 14 14.16 0.34 29.44
CA LEU A 14 12.86 0.48 28.77
C LEU A 14 12.92 1.17 27.39
N PRO A 15 13.61 2.33 27.21
CA PRO A 15 13.65 2.98 25.90
C PRO A 15 14.41 2.15 24.85
N LEU A 16 15.41 1.35 25.25
CA LEU A 16 16.16 0.49 24.35
C LEU A 16 15.36 -0.75 23.93
N LEU A 17 14.50 -1.28 24.81
CA LEU A 17 13.62 -2.41 24.51
C LEU A 17 12.48 -2.03 23.56
N LEU A 18 11.99 -0.78 23.63
CA LEU A 18 10.97 -0.25 22.71
C LEU A 18 11.51 -0.06 21.28
N LEU A 19 12.80 0.23 21.12
CA LEU A 19 13.46 0.33 19.80
C LEU A 19 13.66 -1.03 19.11
N LEU A 20 13.68 -2.11 19.89
CA LEU A 20 13.88 -3.48 19.40
C LEU A 20 12.58 -4.18 19.04
N LEU A 21 11.43 -3.55 19.31
CA LEU A 21 10.14 -4.09 18.95
C LEU A 21 9.97 -3.93 17.44
N PRO A 22 9.84 -5.02 16.66
CA PRO A 22 9.50 -4.91 15.25
C PRO A 22 8.21 -4.09 15.15
N PRO A 23 8.12 -3.15 14.18
CA PRO A 23 6.90 -2.38 14.00
C PRO A 23 5.73 -3.35 13.88
N PRO A 24 4.60 -3.09 14.57
CA PRO A 24 3.44 -3.96 14.45
C PRO A 24 3.14 -4.12 12.95
N PRO A 25 2.83 -5.35 12.48
CA PRO A 25 2.43 -5.53 11.10
C PRO A 25 1.30 -4.55 10.83
N VAL A 26 1.52 -3.64 9.88
CA VAL A 26 0.52 -2.65 9.50
C VAL A 26 -0.58 -3.45 8.81
N ILE A 27 -1.60 -3.84 9.58
CA ILE A 27 -2.87 -4.27 9.02
C ILE A 27 -3.53 -2.97 8.57
N LEU A 28 -3.20 -2.54 7.35
CA LEU A 28 -4.05 -1.58 6.68
C LEU A 28 -5.35 -2.34 6.44
N VAL A 29 -6.41 -1.87 7.08
CA VAL A 29 -7.76 -2.24 6.74
C VAL A 29 -8.29 -1.00 6.07
N LEU A 30 -8.69 -1.15 4.80
CA LEU A 30 -9.36 -0.09 4.07
C LEU A 30 -10.50 0.48 4.92
N ASP A 31 -10.49 1.80 5.11
CA ASP A 31 -11.53 2.51 5.87
C ASP A 31 -12.91 2.06 5.37
N PRO A 32 -13.85 1.70 6.28
CA PRO A 32 -15.19 1.26 5.89
C PRO A 32 -15.91 2.23 4.93
N ALA A 33 -15.62 3.53 5.00
CA ALA A 33 -16.18 4.54 4.09
C ALA A 33 -15.66 4.43 2.64
N LEU A 34 -14.50 3.80 2.44
CA LEU A 34 -13.87 3.57 1.14
C LEU A 34 -14.22 2.20 0.55
N GLN A 35 -14.93 1.34 1.29
CA GLN A 35 -15.37 0.04 0.79
C GLN A 35 -16.56 0.17 -0.18
N PRO A 36 -16.68 -0.73 -1.17
CA PRO A 36 -17.82 -0.72 -2.07
C PRO A 36 -19.12 -1.04 -1.33
N GLY A 37 -20.15 -0.24 -1.59
CA GLY A 37 -21.51 -0.48 -1.11
C GLY A 37 -22.21 -1.66 -1.80
N ASN A 38 -23.55 -1.63 -1.78
CA ASN A 38 -24.35 -2.60 -2.51
C ASN A 38 -24.96 -1.97 -3.76
N PHE A 39 -24.89 -2.70 -4.87
CA PHE A 39 -25.31 -2.22 -6.19
C PHE A 39 -26.09 -3.33 -6.90
N SER A 40 -27.02 -2.95 -7.76
CA SER A 40 -27.71 -3.90 -8.63
C SER A 40 -26.79 -4.39 -9.74
N ALA A 41 -27.00 -5.64 -10.19
CA ALA A 41 -26.22 -6.29 -11.24
C ALA A 41 -26.77 -5.95 -12.65
N ASP A 42 -26.99 -4.67 -12.91
CA ASP A 42 -27.52 -4.12 -14.15
C ASP A 42 -26.80 -2.83 -14.55
N GLU A 43 -27.10 -2.28 -15.73
CA GLU A 43 -26.41 -1.09 -16.26
C GLU A 43 -26.63 0.16 -15.38
N ALA A 44 -27.84 0.33 -14.84
CA ALA A 44 -28.14 1.42 -13.91
C ALA A 44 -27.33 1.29 -12.61
N GLY A 45 -27.25 0.08 -12.06
CA GLY A 45 -26.40 -0.22 -10.90
C GLY A 45 -24.91 0.01 -11.18
N ALA A 46 -24.45 -0.32 -12.38
CA ALA A 46 -23.07 -0.09 -12.81
C ALA A 46 -22.75 1.41 -12.90
N GLN A 47 -23.68 2.27 -13.33
CA GLN A 47 -23.46 3.73 -13.32
C GLN A 47 -23.28 4.26 -11.90
N ILE A 48 -24.13 3.83 -10.98
CA ILE A 48 -24.04 4.23 -9.56
C ILE A 48 -22.74 3.70 -8.95
N PHE A 49 -22.38 2.45 -9.27
CA PHE A 49 -21.10 1.86 -8.88
C PHE A 49 -19.92 2.68 -9.36
N ALA A 50 -19.90 3.08 -10.64
CA ALA A 50 -18.82 3.87 -11.23
C ALA A 50 -18.69 5.25 -10.57
N ALA A 51 -19.81 5.93 -10.31
CA ALA A 51 -19.81 7.21 -9.61
C ALA A 51 -19.27 7.08 -8.18
N SER A 52 -19.71 6.05 -7.45
CA SER A 52 -19.22 5.77 -6.10
C SER A 52 -17.74 5.40 -6.08
N PHE A 53 -17.29 4.57 -7.04
CA PHE A 53 -15.89 4.21 -7.22
C PHE A 53 -15.03 5.44 -7.44
N ASN A 54 -15.44 6.35 -8.33
CA ASN A 54 -14.65 7.55 -8.63
C ASN A 54 -14.46 8.44 -7.40
N SER A 55 -15.53 8.67 -6.63
CA SER A 55 -15.47 9.44 -5.39
C SER A 55 -14.52 8.83 -4.35
N SER A 56 -14.58 7.52 -4.15
CA SER A 56 -13.68 6.82 -3.22
C SER A 56 -12.24 6.76 -3.74
N ALA A 57 -12.05 6.58 -5.04
CA ALA A 57 -10.74 6.53 -5.68
C ALA A 57 -10.01 7.87 -5.56
N GLU A 58 -10.70 8.99 -5.76
CA GLU A 58 -10.14 10.33 -5.54
C GLU A 58 -9.64 10.53 -4.11
N GLN A 59 -10.39 10.03 -3.13
CA GLN A 59 -9.96 10.07 -1.71
C GLN A 59 -8.72 9.21 -1.46
N VAL A 60 -8.67 7.98 -1.99
CA VAL A 60 -7.51 7.10 -1.85
C VAL A 60 -6.26 7.71 -2.49
N LEU A 61 -6.41 8.30 -3.68
CA LEU A 61 -5.31 8.99 -4.36
C LEU A 61 -4.83 10.21 -3.58
N PHE A 62 -5.75 10.97 -3.00
CA PHE A 62 -5.40 12.11 -2.15
C PHE A 62 -4.65 11.66 -0.89
N GLN A 63 -5.14 10.65 -0.17
CA GLN A 63 -4.48 10.08 1.01
C GLN A 63 -3.07 9.56 0.68
N SER A 64 -2.92 8.92 -0.48
CA SER A 64 -1.63 8.40 -0.97
C SER A 64 -0.57 9.48 -1.20
N THR A 65 -0.97 10.74 -1.41
CA THR A 65 -0.01 11.85 -1.63
C THR A 65 0.74 12.22 -0.35
N ALA A 66 0.13 12.03 0.81
CA ALA A 66 0.73 12.34 2.11
C ALA A 66 1.37 11.11 2.80
N ALA A 67 1.09 9.91 2.31
CA ALA A 67 1.60 8.65 2.86
C ALA A 67 3.01 8.34 2.37
N SER A 68 3.71 7.44 3.08
CA SER A 68 4.91 6.84 2.52
C SER A 68 4.55 6.01 1.28
N TRP A 69 5.53 5.81 0.39
CA TRP A 69 5.29 5.05 -0.84
C TRP A 69 4.88 3.58 -0.53
N GLU A 70 5.33 2.99 0.59
CA GLU A 70 4.94 1.64 1.06
C GLU A 70 3.46 1.59 1.41
N GLU A 71 3.04 2.52 2.27
CA GLU A 71 1.67 2.61 2.77
C GLU A 71 0.70 2.95 1.65
N ALA A 72 1.07 3.88 0.77
CA ALA A 72 0.28 4.22 -0.42
C ALA A 72 0.08 3.02 -1.35
N ALA A 73 1.13 2.24 -1.59
CA ALA A 73 1.06 1.05 -2.44
C ALA A 73 0.12 -0.02 -1.84
N LEU A 74 0.20 -0.26 -0.54
CA LEU A 74 -0.67 -1.21 0.15
C LEU A 74 -2.14 -0.74 0.15
N LEU A 75 -2.39 0.53 0.49
CA LEU A 75 -3.74 1.13 0.46
C LEU A 75 -4.37 1.02 -0.93
N SER A 76 -3.62 1.37 -1.98
CA SER A 76 -4.10 1.27 -3.36
C SER A 76 -4.41 -0.18 -3.76
N GLN A 77 -3.66 -1.16 -3.26
CA GLN A 77 -3.91 -2.57 -3.55
C GLN A 77 -5.16 -3.08 -2.84
N GLU A 78 -5.37 -2.76 -1.56
CA GLU A 78 -6.58 -3.13 -0.83
C GLU A 78 -7.84 -2.52 -1.43
N PHE A 79 -7.77 -1.23 -1.80
CA PHE A 79 -8.85 -0.55 -2.51
C PHE A 79 -9.16 -1.26 -3.83
N SER A 80 -8.13 -1.54 -4.64
CA SER A 80 -8.30 -2.22 -5.93
C SER A 80 -8.90 -3.61 -5.76
N GLU A 81 -8.49 -4.36 -4.74
CA GLU A 81 -9.04 -5.67 -4.43
C GLU A 81 -10.52 -5.61 -4.11
N ALA A 82 -10.91 -4.80 -3.13
CA ALA A 82 -12.29 -4.72 -2.66
C ALA A 82 -13.24 -4.34 -3.80
N TRP A 83 -12.89 -3.29 -4.54
CA TRP A 83 -13.71 -2.78 -5.64
C TRP A 83 -13.69 -3.70 -6.86
N GLY A 84 -12.55 -4.28 -7.20
CA GLY A 84 -12.45 -5.20 -8.34
C GLY A 84 -13.16 -6.52 -8.09
N GLN A 85 -13.09 -7.09 -6.88
CA GLN A 85 -13.86 -8.30 -6.54
C GLN A 85 -15.37 -8.02 -6.55
N LYS A 86 -15.81 -6.86 -6.04
CA LYS A 86 -17.22 -6.46 -6.13
C LYS A 86 -17.66 -6.30 -7.59
N ALA A 87 -16.86 -5.62 -8.41
CA ALA A 87 -17.16 -5.42 -9.82
C ALA A 87 -17.27 -6.75 -10.58
N LYS A 88 -16.36 -7.69 -10.32
CA LYS A 88 -16.40 -9.02 -10.92
C LYS A 88 -17.65 -9.79 -10.52
N GLY A 89 -17.95 -9.82 -9.21
CA GLY A 89 -19.11 -10.54 -8.68
C GLY A 89 -20.46 -10.05 -9.23
N LEU A 90 -20.58 -8.75 -9.51
CA LEU A 90 -21.83 -8.16 -10.01
C LEU A 90 -21.91 -8.11 -11.54
N PHE A 91 -20.82 -7.74 -12.21
CA PHE A 91 -20.89 -7.29 -13.60
C PHE A 91 -20.20 -8.21 -14.60
N ASP A 92 -19.35 -9.17 -14.20
CA ASP A 92 -18.71 -10.10 -15.14
C ASP A 92 -19.67 -10.78 -16.15
N PRO A 93 -20.90 -11.21 -15.77
CA PRO A 93 -21.81 -11.83 -16.74
C PRO A 93 -22.51 -10.83 -17.68
N VAL A 94 -22.60 -9.55 -17.32
CA VAL A 94 -23.52 -8.60 -17.99
C VAL A 94 -22.82 -7.39 -18.61
N TRP A 95 -21.60 -7.05 -18.19
CA TRP A 95 -20.99 -5.77 -18.52
C TRP A 95 -20.80 -5.55 -20.01
N GLN A 96 -20.48 -6.57 -20.80
CA GLN A 96 -20.25 -6.43 -22.26
C GLN A 96 -21.50 -6.01 -23.02
N ASN A 97 -22.68 -6.16 -22.41
CA ASN A 97 -23.96 -5.79 -22.99
C ASN A 97 -24.38 -4.35 -22.64
N PHE A 98 -23.57 -3.61 -21.88
CA PHE A 98 -23.86 -2.21 -21.56
C PHE A 98 -23.78 -1.35 -22.82
N THR A 99 -24.69 -0.39 -22.89
CA THR A 99 -24.82 0.50 -24.04
C THR A 99 -23.80 1.63 -23.99
N ASP A 100 -23.43 2.09 -22.80
CA ASP A 100 -22.46 3.18 -22.62
C ASP A 100 -21.00 2.71 -22.78
N PRO A 101 -20.27 3.18 -23.82
CA PRO A 101 -18.87 2.82 -24.05
C PRO A 101 -17.90 3.39 -22.99
N THR A 102 -18.29 4.42 -22.26
CA THR A 102 -17.50 4.96 -21.15
C THR A 102 -17.63 4.06 -19.94
N LEU A 103 -18.86 3.68 -19.60
CA LEU A 103 -19.13 2.73 -18.53
C LEU A 103 -18.46 1.38 -18.77
N LEU A 104 -18.49 0.86 -20.00
CA LEU A 104 -17.76 -0.34 -20.41
C LEU A 104 -16.26 -0.26 -20.07
N ARG A 105 -15.63 0.87 -20.38
CA ARG A 105 -14.21 1.10 -20.08
C ARG A 105 -13.94 1.18 -18.59
N ILE A 106 -14.79 1.87 -17.83
CA ILE A 106 -14.63 2.01 -16.38
C ILE A 106 -14.77 0.64 -15.71
N ILE A 107 -15.88 -0.08 -15.92
CA ILE A 107 -16.10 -1.38 -15.30
C ILE A 107 -15.05 -2.39 -15.78
N GLY A 108 -14.61 -2.28 -17.05
CA GLY A 108 -13.50 -3.04 -17.60
C GLY A 108 -12.17 -2.84 -16.88
N ALA A 109 -11.85 -1.59 -16.54
CA ALA A 109 -10.64 -1.25 -15.79
C ALA A 109 -10.75 -1.72 -14.33
N VAL A 110 -11.87 -1.41 -13.65
CA VAL A 110 -12.05 -1.71 -12.22
C VAL A 110 -12.01 -3.21 -11.94
N ARG A 111 -12.54 -4.06 -12.83
CA ARG A 111 -12.47 -5.52 -12.64
C ARG A 111 -11.05 -6.08 -12.75
N THR A 112 -10.15 -5.36 -13.40
CA THR A 112 -8.78 -5.80 -13.65
C THR A 112 -7.94 -5.54 -12.42
N LEU A 113 -7.87 -6.54 -11.54
CA LEU A 113 -7.23 -6.45 -10.21
C LEU A 113 -5.70 -6.29 -10.25
N GLY A 114 -5.02 -6.67 -11.33
CA GLY A 114 -3.56 -6.58 -11.42
C GLY A 114 -2.84 -7.26 -10.22
N PRO A 115 -1.86 -6.59 -9.57
CA PRO A 115 -1.17 -7.11 -8.38
C PRO A 115 -2.07 -7.35 -7.16
N ALA A 116 -3.24 -6.70 -7.11
CA ALA A 116 -4.21 -6.85 -6.01
C ALA A 116 -4.91 -8.21 -6.02
N ASN A 117 -4.61 -9.09 -6.98
CA ASN A 117 -5.08 -10.48 -6.97
C ASN A 117 -4.17 -11.42 -6.15
N LEU A 118 -3.03 -10.94 -5.64
CA LEU A 118 -2.06 -11.75 -4.88
C LEU A 118 -2.33 -11.73 -3.37
N ASP A 119 -1.84 -12.71 -2.62
CA ASP A 119 -1.88 -12.68 -1.14
C ASP A 119 -1.05 -11.52 -0.56
N LEU A 120 -1.39 -11.03 0.63
CA LEU A 120 -0.74 -9.86 1.27
C LEU A 120 0.80 -9.98 1.36
N GLU A 121 1.32 -11.16 1.69
CA GLU A 121 2.77 -11.39 1.78
C GLU A 121 3.46 -11.26 0.40
N LYS A 122 2.80 -11.74 -0.65
CA LYS A 122 3.28 -11.62 -2.04
C LYS A 122 3.13 -10.19 -2.56
N ARG A 123 2.14 -9.44 -2.07
CA ARG A 123 1.91 -8.01 -2.35
C ARG A 123 3.01 -7.13 -1.78
N GLN A 124 3.39 -7.34 -0.52
CA GLN A 124 4.50 -6.64 0.11
C GLN A 124 5.82 -6.94 -0.63
N LYS A 125 6.02 -8.20 -1.02
CA LYS A 125 7.21 -8.61 -1.78
C LYS A 125 7.22 -8.14 -3.25
N SER A 126 6.07 -7.87 -3.87
CA SER A 126 6.00 -7.32 -5.23
C SER A 126 5.95 -5.80 -5.27
N SER A 127 5.85 -5.15 -4.11
CA SER A 127 5.90 -3.69 -4.02
C SER A 127 7.21 -3.15 -4.63
N PRO A 128 7.18 -2.03 -5.37
CA PRO A 128 8.32 -1.57 -6.18
C PRO A 128 9.65 -1.47 -5.43
N THR A 129 9.66 -1.22 -4.12
CA THR A 129 10.91 -1.06 -3.35
C THR A 129 11.47 -2.35 -2.79
N SER A 130 10.76 -3.47 -2.84
CA SER A 130 11.41 -4.76 -2.57
C SER A 130 12.57 -5.02 -3.54
N TRP A 131 12.54 -4.36 -4.71
CA TRP A 131 13.56 -4.42 -5.75
C TRP A 131 14.46 -3.18 -5.81
N LEU A 132 14.11 -2.08 -5.16
CA LEU A 132 14.94 -0.88 -5.15
C LEU A 132 16.03 -1.05 -4.08
N PRO A 133 17.33 -1.05 -4.45
CA PRO A 133 18.37 -0.92 -3.43
C PRO A 133 18.14 0.39 -2.68
N ARG A 134 18.06 0.30 -1.35
CA ARG A 134 17.79 1.42 -0.42
C ARG A 134 18.83 2.56 -0.50
N GLU A 135 19.88 2.36 -1.28
CA GLU A 135 20.95 3.30 -1.53
C GLU A 135 21.26 3.22 -3.03
N ALA A 136 20.72 4.13 -3.83
CA ALA A 136 21.35 4.47 -5.10
C ALA A 136 22.56 5.36 -4.77
N THR A 137 23.57 4.81 -4.10
CA THR A 137 24.86 5.50 -3.99
C THR A 137 25.50 5.40 -5.37
N PRO A 138 25.70 6.50 -6.11
CA PRO A 138 26.42 6.42 -7.36
C PRO A 138 27.86 5.99 -7.05
N CYS A 139 28.24 4.77 -7.44
CA CYS A 139 29.63 4.36 -7.51
C CYS A 139 30.30 5.15 -8.64
N CYS A 140 30.78 6.36 -8.34
CA CYS A 140 31.62 7.12 -9.25
C CYS A 140 33.01 6.47 -9.29
N CYS A 141 33.28 5.64 -10.30
CA CYS A 141 34.64 5.20 -10.62
C CYS A 141 35.40 6.36 -11.28
N MET A 142 36.46 6.86 -10.64
CA MET A 142 37.41 7.77 -11.30
C MET A 142 38.24 6.97 -12.32
N PRO A 143 38.36 7.43 -13.59
CA PRO A 143 39.22 6.76 -14.56
C PRO A 143 40.69 7.04 -14.21
N GLY A 144 41.42 5.97 -13.87
CA GLY A 144 42.88 5.96 -13.84
C GLY A 144 43.56 6.13 -12.47
N ARG A 145 43.45 5.13 -11.60
CA ARG A 145 44.57 4.73 -10.74
C ARG A 145 44.37 3.34 -10.16
N ALA A 146 45.29 2.44 -10.49
CA ALA A 146 45.38 1.15 -9.84
C ALA A 146 45.66 1.33 -8.34
N GLY A 147 44.83 0.70 -7.52
CA GLY A 147 45.12 0.29 -6.14
C GLY A 147 45.20 1.39 -5.08
N THR A 148 44.11 1.63 -4.35
CA THR A 148 44.04 1.45 -2.89
C THR A 148 42.57 1.56 -2.44
N THR A 149 42.01 0.50 -1.87
CA THR A 149 40.70 0.53 -1.19
C THR A 149 40.87 1.22 0.17
N LEU A 150 40.41 2.47 0.29
CA LEU A 150 40.16 3.09 1.59
C LEU A 150 38.71 2.77 1.99
N ARG A 151 38.57 1.90 3.00
CA ARG A 151 37.31 1.65 3.70
C ARG A 151 37.00 2.88 4.55
N ALA A 152 36.00 3.66 4.17
CA ALA A 152 35.46 4.70 5.03
C ALA A 152 34.64 4.04 6.14
N SER A 153 35.14 4.13 7.38
CA SER A 153 34.39 3.83 8.58
C SER A 153 33.64 5.09 8.99
N HIS A 154 32.34 4.99 9.23
CA HIS A 154 31.60 5.85 10.15
C HIS A 154 30.43 5.08 10.74
#